data_AF-A0A842LUK3-F1
#
_entry.id   AF-A0A842LUK3-F1
#
_cell.length_a   1.000
_cell.length_b   1.000
_cell.length_c   1.000
_cell.angle_alpha   90.00
_cell.angle_beta   90.00
_cell.angle_gamma   90.00
#
_symmetry.space_group_name_H-M   'P 1'
#
loop_
_entity.id
_entity.type
_entity.pdbx_description
1 polymer ?
#
loop_
_entity_poly.entity_id
_entity_poly.type
_entity_poly.pdbx_seq_one_letter_code
_entity_poly.pdbx_strand_id
1 'polypeptide(L)'
;MKKRLNIKMPSISALAYRLFGRWAELIIVYFEDLEVDIKRAGMKISLPRYISRMLLISLIGFIAAFFIPLPILITRTIPFYAITASAGLGVLVAGVAFWVMYILPSILASGRKGRIERALNFVVNYMAILSAAGVVPERVFRSLATSDIDPVIREEIADVVRRMEITGEDFYSALRRKADETASKQFSDLLKGILMVTRTGGDLKRYIYMQGKYFMRARRVALKKGLEQLGVLAEVYVTAGIVMPLVVVIMLSTMSLIGGGGINLILWLYFTTFLLIPLISIILIILIDVTAPKEE
;
A
#
# COMPACT_ATOMS: atom_id res chain seq x y z
N MET A 1 7.45 -46.25 -8.62
CA MET A 1 6.92 -45.84 -7.30
C MET A 1 7.88 -44.84 -6.65
N LYS A 2 7.64 -43.53 -6.75
CA LYS A 2 8.37 -42.50 -5.98
C LYS A 2 7.41 -41.88 -4.96
N LYS A 3 7.50 -42.35 -3.71
CA LYS A 3 6.68 -41.89 -2.58
C LYS A 3 7.16 -40.49 -2.20
N ARG A 4 6.31 -39.47 -2.42
CA ARG A 4 6.54 -38.09 -1.99
C ARG A 4 6.53 -38.03 -0.47
N LEU A 5 7.69 -37.82 0.15
CA LEU A 5 7.77 -37.32 1.53
C LEU A 5 7.43 -35.83 1.49
N ASN A 6 6.14 -35.54 1.55
CA ASN A 6 5.63 -34.18 1.71
C ASN A 6 5.74 -33.78 3.18
N ILE A 7 6.96 -33.52 3.65
CA ILE A 7 7.19 -32.90 4.96
C ILE A 7 6.73 -31.44 4.81
N LYS A 8 5.45 -31.18 5.05
CA LYS A 8 4.96 -29.83 5.30
C LYS A 8 5.60 -29.37 6.61
N MET A 9 6.72 -28.64 6.51
CA MET A 9 7.28 -27.92 7.65
C MET A 9 6.13 -27.15 8.32
N PRO A 10 5.97 -27.20 9.66
CA PRO A 10 5.00 -26.36 10.33
C PRO A 10 5.31 -24.92 9.92
N SER A 11 4.32 -24.21 9.38
CA SER A 11 4.50 -22.81 9.03
C SER A 11 5.08 -22.08 10.25
N ILE A 12 5.97 -21.11 10.05
CA ILE A 12 6.60 -20.35 11.15
C ILE A 12 5.54 -19.85 12.14
N SER A 13 4.33 -19.55 11.66
CA SER A 13 3.14 -19.24 12.46
C SER A 13 2.64 -20.34 13.40
N ALA A 14 2.78 -21.62 13.06
CA ALA A 14 2.37 -22.76 13.90
C ALA A 14 3.36 -23.02 15.05
N LEU A 15 4.66 -22.86 14.79
CA LEU A 15 5.70 -22.90 15.84
C LEU A 15 5.57 -21.70 16.78
N ALA A 16 5.32 -20.52 16.23
CA ALA A 16 5.07 -19.31 16.99
C ALA A 16 3.88 -19.46 17.95
N TYR A 17 2.74 -19.97 17.45
CA TYR A 17 1.54 -20.13 18.26
C TYR A 17 1.71 -21.19 19.37
N ARG A 18 2.50 -22.24 19.12
CA ARG A 18 2.82 -23.25 20.16
C ARG A 18 3.68 -22.71 21.30
N LEU A 19 4.59 -21.77 21.02
CA LEU A 19 5.49 -21.19 22.01
C LEU A 19 4.87 -19.99 22.75
N PHE A 20 4.14 -19.14 22.03
CA PHE A 20 3.64 -17.86 22.53
C PHE A 20 2.12 -17.75 22.61
N GLY A 21 1.36 -18.78 22.27
CA GLY A 21 -0.11 -18.74 22.25
C GLY A 21 -0.73 -18.26 23.57
N ARG A 22 -0.20 -18.72 24.71
CA ARG A 22 -0.70 -18.34 26.05
C ARG A 22 -0.45 -16.86 26.40
N TRP A 23 0.62 -16.27 25.86
CA TRP A 23 0.96 -14.86 26.06
C TRP A 23 0.26 -13.96 25.03
N ALA A 24 0.13 -14.45 23.80
CA ALA A 24 -0.61 -13.77 22.75
C ALA A 24 -2.08 -13.59 23.14
N GLU A 25 -2.72 -14.62 23.73
CA GLU A 25 -4.13 -14.57 24.16
C GLU A 25 -4.37 -13.60 25.33
N LEU A 26 -3.39 -13.38 26.21
CA LEU A 26 -3.48 -12.42 27.31
C LEU A 26 -3.38 -10.96 26.85
N ILE A 27 -2.72 -10.68 25.73
CA ILE A 27 -2.44 -9.31 25.24
C ILE A 27 -3.41 -8.91 24.11
N ILE A 28 -4.32 -9.80 23.69
CA ILE A 28 -5.32 -9.55 22.62
C ILE A 28 -6.09 -8.23 22.82
N VAL A 29 -6.45 -7.91 24.07
CA VAL A 29 -7.25 -6.72 24.40
C VAL A 29 -6.53 -5.41 24.03
N TYR A 30 -5.20 -5.39 23.97
CA TYR A 30 -4.42 -4.21 23.57
C TYR A 30 -4.26 -4.08 22.04
N PHE A 31 -4.65 -5.09 21.26
CA PHE A 31 -4.43 -5.16 19.81
C PHE A 31 -5.73 -5.32 19.00
N GLU A 32 -6.87 -4.87 19.53
CA GLU A 32 -8.15 -4.90 18.80
C GLU A 32 -8.07 -4.14 17.46
N ASP A 33 -7.33 -3.02 17.41
CA ASP A 33 -7.09 -2.24 16.19
C ASP A 33 -6.39 -3.08 15.10
N LEU A 34 -5.47 -3.96 15.51
CA LEU A 34 -4.72 -4.82 14.60
C LEU A 34 -5.62 -5.89 13.97
N GLU A 35 -6.67 -6.33 14.67
CA GLU A 35 -7.63 -7.27 14.10
C GLU A 35 -8.38 -6.67 12.91
N VAL A 36 -8.78 -5.41 13.06
CA VAL A 36 -9.44 -4.65 12.00
C VAL A 36 -8.50 -4.49 10.80
N ASP A 37 -7.25 -4.13 11.02
CA ASP A 37 -6.27 -3.95 9.95
C ASP A 37 -5.89 -5.27 9.26
N ILE A 38 -5.80 -6.39 10.00
CA ILE A 38 -5.57 -7.72 9.42
C ILE A 38 -6.72 -8.14 8.51
N LYS A 39 -7.97 -7.92 8.97
CA LYS A 39 -9.17 -8.20 8.16
C LYS A 39 -9.20 -7.33 6.91
N ARG A 40 -8.96 -6.02 7.05
CA ARG A 40 -8.89 -5.06 5.93
C ARG A 40 -7.76 -5.35 4.95
N ALA A 41 -6.62 -5.87 5.42
CA ALA A 41 -5.52 -6.30 4.58
C ALA A 41 -5.83 -7.58 3.77
N GLY A 42 -6.96 -8.27 4.04
CA GLY A 42 -7.32 -9.53 3.38
C GLY A 42 -6.44 -10.70 3.83
N MET A 43 -5.79 -10.59 4.99
CA MET A 43 -4.93 -11.66 5.51
C MET A 43 -5.78 -12.76 6.14
N LYS A 44 -5.69 -13.98 5.61
CA LYS A 44 -6.39 -15.19 6.12
C LYS A 44 -5.68 -15.78 7.35
N ILE A 45 -5.31 -14.94 8.31
CA ILE A 45 -4.56 -15.30 9.52
C ILE A 45 -5.33 -14.79 10.74
N SER A 46 -5.49 -15.62 11.76
CA SER A 46 -6.13 -15.21 13.00
C SER A 46 -5.23 -14.25 13.81
N LEU A 47 -5.84 -13.29 14.51
CA LEU A 47 -5.13 -12.31 15.36
C LEU A 47 -4.10 -12.96 16.30
N PRO A 48 -4.44 -14.02 17.08
CA PRO A 48 -3.49 -14.63 18.02
C PRO A 48 -2.27 -15.24 17.30
N ARG A 49 -2.48 -15.77 16.09
CA ARG A 49 -1.42 -16.36 15.26
C ARG A 49 -0.48 -15.30 14.69
N TYR A 50 -1.01 -14.12 14.38
CA TYR A 50 -0.21 -12.99 13.92
C TYR A 50 0.66 -12.41 15.04
N ILE A 51 0.07 -12.15 16.21
CA ILE A 51 0.79 -11.67 17.39
C ILE A 51 1.88 -12.66 17.80
N SER A 52 1.58 -13.96 17.78
CA SER A 52 2.59 -14.99 18.06
C SER A 52 3.78 -14.91 17.09
N ARG A 53 3.50 -14.71 15.79
CA ARG A 53 4.55 -14.57 14.76
C ARG A 53 5.40 -13.31 14.96
N MET A 54 4.75 -12.21 15.35
CA MET A 54 5.41 -10.95 15.66
C MET A 54 6.40 -11.08 16.82
N LEU A 55 5.97 -11.71 17.92
CA LEU A 55 6.83 -11.99 19.08
C LEU A 55 7.99 -12.92 18.71
N LEU A 56 7.72 -13.98 17.94
CA LEU A 56 8.76 -14.92 17.51
C LEU A 56 9.81 -14.23 16.61
N ILE A 57 9.41 -13.40 15.65
CA ILE A 57 10.36 -12.69 14.77
C ILE A 57 11.19 -11.68 15.57
N SER A 58 10.57 -10.98 16.51
CA SER A 58 11.27 -10.03 17.39
C SER A 58 12.29 -10.74 18.28
N LEU A 59 11.95 -11.93 18.80
CA LEU A 59 12.87 -12.76 19.59
C LEU A 59 14.02 -13.31 18.74
N ILE A 60 13.75 -13.78 17.53
CA ILE A 60 14.82 -14.22 16.61
C ILE A 60 15.74 -13.04 16.27
N GLY A 61 15.17 -11.87 16.00
CA GLY A 61 15.91 -10.63 15.77
C GLY A 61 16.81 -10.28 16.96
N PHE A 62 16.28 -10.38 18.18
CA PHE A 62 17.05 -10.21 19.41
C PHE A 62 18.23 -11.19 19.49
N ILE A 63 17.97 -12.49 19.32
CA ILE A 63 19.01 -13.53 19.44
C ILE A 63 20.09 -13.32 18.37
N ALA A 64 19.70 -13.08 17.12
CA ALA A 64 20.64 -12.83 16.04
C ALA A 64 21.50 -11.57 16.31
N ALA A 65 20.86 -10.45 16.67
CA ALA A 65 21.55 -9.19 16.94
C ALA A 65 22.37 -9.22 18.24
N PHE A 66 22.06 -10.12 19.17
CA PHE A 66 22.87 -10.34 20.37
C PHE A 66 24.10 -11.20 20.05
N PHE A 67 23.92 -12.37 19.41
CA PHE A 67 25.00 -13.36 19.24
C PHE A 67 25.93 -13.09 18.05
N ILE A 68 25.47 -12.45 16.98
CA ILE A 68 26.31 -12.18 15.78
C ILE A 68 27.45 -11.19 16.08
N PRO A 69 27.20 -10.01 16.70
CA PRO A 69 28.28 -9.04 16.94
C PRO A 69 29.11 -9.36 18.19
N LEU A 70 28.62 -10.23 19.10
CA LEU A 70 29.26 -10.52 20.40
C LEU A 70 30.71 -11.01 20.28
N PRO A 71 31.08 -11.99 19.43
CA PRO A 71 32.46 -12.47 19.32
C PRO A 71 33.41 -11.38 18.82
N ILE A 72 32.93 -10.53 17.91
CA ILE A 72 33.71 -9.42 17.34
C ILE A 72 33.96 -8.35 18.40
N LEU A 73 32.94 -8.01 19.20
CA LEU A 73 33.04 -6.99 20.24
C LEU A 73 33.92 -7.44 21.42
N ILE A 74 33.86 -8.72 21.82
CA ILE A 74 34.70 -9.28 22.88
C ILE A 74 36.20 -9.22 22.52
N THR A 75 36.56 -9.38 21.25
CA THR A 75 37.98 -9.29 20.82
C THR A 75 38.51 -7.86 20.76
N ARG A 76 37.63 -6.85 20.75
CA ARG A 76 37.99 -5.42 20.59
C ARG A 76 37.84 -4.59 21.86
N THR A 77 37.06 -5.06 22.84
CA THR A 77 36.67 -4.29 24.03
C THR A 77 36.65 -5.16 25.28
N ILE A 78 36.55 -4.56 26.47
CA ILE A 78 36.40 -5.29 27.73
C ILE A 78 35.06 -6.08 27.68
N PRO A 79 35.02 -7.37 28.11
CA PRO A 79 33.85 -8.24 27.97
C PRO A 79 32.54 -7.65 28.52
N PHE A 80 32.62 -6.85 29.59
CA PHE A 80 31.45 -6.17 30.16
C PHE A 80 30.78 -5.22 29.15
N TYR A 81 31.57 -4.33 28.50
CA TYR A 81 31.05 -3.39 27.50
C TYR A 81 30.53 -4.10 26.25
N ALA A 82 31.20 -5.19 25.83
CA ALA A 82 30.78 -6.00 24.69
C ALA A 82 29.38 -6.61 24.91
N ILE A 83 29.12 -7.19 26.09
CA ILE A 83 27.82 -7.78 26.44
C ILE A 83 26.74 -6.70 26.49
N THR A 84 27.01 -5.55 27.12
CA THR A 84 26.02 -4.46 27.19
C THR A 84 25.71 -3.86 25.83
N ALA A 85 26.71 -3.71 24.95
CA ALA A 85 26.52 -3.20 23.60
C ALA A 85 25.72 -4.17 22.73
N SER A 86 26.04 -5.48 22.78
CA SER A 86 25.26 -6.51 22.09
C SER A 86 23.83 -6.62 22.62
N ALA A 87 23.62 -6.49 23.94
CA ALA A 87 22.29 -6.45 24.53
C ALA A 87 21.49 -5.23 24.04
N GLY A 88 22.11 -4.04 24.02
CA GLY A 88 21.50 -2.82 23.51
C GLY A 88 21.09 -2.95 22.04
N LEU A 89 21.98 -3.45 21.18
CA LEU A 89 21.68 -3.73 19.77
C LEU A 89 20.56 -4.78 19.62
N GLY A 90 20.59 -5.83 20.44
CA GLY A 90 19.55 -6.85 20.48
C GLY A 90 18.17 -6.27 20.74
N VAL A 91 18.05 -5.42 21.79
CA VAL A 91 16.79 -4.75 22.13
C VAL A 91 16.34 -3.82 21.02
N LEU A 92 17.25 -3.04 20.43
CA LEU A 92 16.93 -2.14 19.32
C LEU A 92 16.40 -2.90 18.10
N VAL A 93 17.06 -3.98 17.68
CA VAL A 93 16.63 -4.79 16.53
C VAL A 93 15.29 -5.47 16.82
N ALA A 94 15.09 -6.00 18.03
CA ALA A 94 13.82 -6.58 18.43
C ALA A 94 12.69 -5.55 18.43
N GLY A 95 12.95 -4.34 18.94
CA GLY A 95 11.99 -3.23 18.94
C GLY A 95 11.63 -2.78 17.52
N VAL A 96 12.62 -2.64 16.62
CA VAL A 96 12.38 -2.31 15.21
C VAL A 96 11.60 -3.41 14.51
N ALA A 97 11.96 -4.68 14.72
CA ALA A 97 11.24 -5.82 14.13
C ALA A 97 9.77 -5.86 14.61
N PHE A 98 9.54 -5.63 15.90
CA PHE A 98 8.21 -5.53 16.47
C PHE A 98 7.43 -4.37 15.82
N TRP A 99 8.02 -3.19 15.75
CA TRP A 99 7.38 -2.00 15.18
C TRP A 99 7.04 -2.15 13.68
N VAL A 100 7.95 -2.70 12.88
CA VAL A 100 7.72 -2.99 11.46
C VAL A 100 6.56 -3.97 11.30
N MET A 101 6.54 -5.04 12.09
CA MET A 101 5.48 -6.04 12.04
C MET A 101 4.12 -5.48 12.51
N TYR A 102 4.12 -4.50 13.41
CA TYR A 102 2.90 -3.81 13.85
C TYR A 102 2.29 -2.97 12.73
N ILE A 103 3.11 -2.24 11.97
CA ILE A 103 2.64 -1.31 10.93
C ILE A 103 2.31 -2.03 9.60
N LEU A 104 2.95 -3.18 9.35
CA LEU A 104 2.82 -3.91 8.08
C LEU A 104 1.37 -4.20 7.66
N PRO A 105 0.46 -4.67 8.54
CA PRO A 105 -0.95 -4.90 8.20
C PRO A 105 -1.64 -3.62 7.71
N SER A 106 -1.38 -2.49 8.37
CA SER A 106 -1.96 -1.19 8.03
C SER A 106 -1.48 -0.69 6.66
N ILE A 107 -0.21 -0.88 6.33
CA ILE A 107 0.34 -0.57 4.99
C ILE A 107 -0.34 -1.43 3.92
N LEU A 108 -0.46 -2.74 4.15
CA LEU A 108 -1.11 -3.66 3.21
C LEU A 108 -2.60 -3.34 3.05
N ALA A 109 -3.30 -3.04 4.15
CA ALA A 109 -4.69 -2.63 4.13
C ALA A 109 -4.88 -1.32 3.34
N SER A 110 -3.99 -0.35 3.52
CA SER A 110 -4.00 0.92 2.78
C SER A 110 -3.75 0.72 1.29
N GLY A 111 -2.79 -0.13 0.93
CA GLY A 111 -2.53 -0.51 -0.47
C GLY A 111 -3.73 -1.21 -1.11
N ARG A 112 -4.36 -2.16 -0.40
CA ARG A 112 -5.57 -2.87 -0.85
C ARG A 112 -6.75 -1.90 -1.02
N LYS A 113 -6.97 -1.02 -0.04
CA LYS A 113 -7.97 0.06 -0.09
C LYS A 113 -7.79 0.92 -1.34
N GLY A 114 -6.57 1.39 -1.60
CA GLY A 114 -6.27 2.22 -2.77
C GLY A 114 -6.59 1.54 -4.10
N ARG A 115 -6.32 0.23 -4.21
CA ARG A 115 -6.69 -0.57 -5.40
C ARG A 115 -8.19 -0.70 -5.59
N ILE A 116 -8.93 -0.98 -4.50
CA ILE A 116 -10.40 -1.03 -4.53
C ILE A 116 -10.95 0.31 -5.01
N GLU A 117 -10.53 1.42 -4.40
CA GLU A 117 -11.03 2.77 -4.72
C GLU A 117 -10.75 3.19 -6.16
N ARG A 118 -9.60 2.84 -6.72
CA ARG A 118 -9.30 3.10 -8.14
C ARG A 118 -10.22 2.34 -9.09
N ALA A 119 -10.53 1.09 -8.76
CA ALA A 119 -11.39 0.24 -9.58
C ALA A 119 -12.90 0.54 -9.40
N LEU A 120 -13.30 1.24 -8.34
CA LEU A 120 -14.71 1.56 -8.06
C LEU A 120 -15.39 2.28 -9.21
N ASN A 121 -14.72 3.24 -9.86
CA ASN A 121 -15.33 3.93 -11.00
C ASN A 121 -15.75 2.96 -12.10
N PHE A 122 -14.88 2.02 -12.48
CA PHE A 122 -15.21 1.02 -13.49
C PHE A 122 -16.37 0.12 -13.02
N VAL A 123 -16.25 -0.42 -11.80
CA VAL A 123 -17.23 -1.34 -11.24
C VAL A 123 -18.62 -0.71 -11.10
N VAL A 124 -18.72 0.52 -10.59
CA VAL A 124 -20.01 1.21 -10.43
C VAL A 124 -20.65 1.55 -11.78
N ASN A 125 -19.86 1.97 -12.78
CA ASN A 125 -20.40 2.20 -14.11
C ASN A 125 -20.86 0.90 -14.78
N TYR A 126 -20.12 -0.19 -14.59
CA TYR A 126 -20.55 -1.51 -15.05
C TYR A 126 -21.87 -1.93 -14.40
N MET A 127 -22.01 -1.73 -13.09
CA MET A 127 -23.28 -1.93 -12.39
C MET A 127 -24.40 -1.05 -12.94
N ALA A 128 -24.12 0.22 -13.24
CA ALA A 128 -25.10 1.16 -13.76
C ALA A 128 -25.62 0.73 -15.15
N ILE A 129 -24.73 0.27 -16.02
CA ILE A 129 -25.08 -0.24 -17.37
C ILE A 129 -25.99 -1.46 -17.25
N LEU A 130 -25.61 -2.46 -16.44
CA LEU A 130 -26.41 -3.66 -16.27
C LEU A 130 -27.74 -3.38 -15.56
N SER A 131 -27.75 -2.50 -14.57
CA SER A 131 -28.97 -2.10 -13.87
C SER A 131 -29.93 -1.35 -14.79
N ALA A 132 -29.41 -0.50 -15.68
CA ALA A 132 -30.19 0.18 -16.71
C ALA A 132 -30.80 -0.83 -17.70
N ALA A 133 -30.08 -1.90 -18.05
CA ALA A 133 -30.59 -3.03 -18.83
C ALA A 133 -31.62 -3.90 -18.06
N GLY A 134 -31.92 -3.59 -16.80
CA GLY A 134 -32.90 -4.32 -15.99
C GLY A 134 -32.38 -5.59 -15.34
N VAL A 135 -31.06 -5.81 -15.33
CA VAL A 135 -30.45 -6.97 -14.66
C VAL A 135 -30.58 -6.82 -13.15
N VAL A 136 -31.01 -7.90 -12.49
CA VAL A 136 -31.13 -7.94 -11.02
C VAL A 136 -29.75 -7.86 -10.34
N PRO A 137 -29.62 -7.19 -9.17
CA PRO A 137 -28.34 -6.93 -8.52
C PRO A 137 -27.47 -8.16 -8.28
N GLU A 138 -28.08 -9.28 -7.90
CA GLU A 138 -27.39 -10.57 -7.71
C GLU A 138 -26.64 -11.03 -8.97
N ARG A 139 -27.28 -10.92 -10.14
CA ARG A 139 -26.67 -11.28 -11.43
C ARG A 139 -25.59 -10.27 -11.82
N VAL A 140 -25.75 -9.00 -11.48
CA VAL A 140 -24.71 -7.98 -11.68
C VAL A 140 -23.45 -8.33 -10.90
N PHE A 141 -23.58 -8.69 -9.62
CA PHE A 141 -22.45 -9.12 -8.78
C PHE A 141 -21.80 -10.41 -9.31
N ARG A 142 -22.58 -11.37 -9.81
CA ARG A 142 -22.04 -12.58 -10.45
C ARG A 142 -21.23 -12.25 -11.71
N SER A 143 -21.74 -11.35 -12.55
CA SER A 143 -21.03 -10.90 -13.76
C SER A 143 -19.72 -10.18 -13.42
N LEU A 144 -19.73 -9.33 -12.39
CA LEU A 144 -18.54 -8.64 -11.90
C LEU A 144 -17.49 -9.59 -11.31
N ALA A 145 -17.91 -10.64 -10.60
CA ALA A 145 -17.00 -11.64 -10.04
C ALA A 145 -16.21 -12.42 -11.12
N THR A 146 -16.77 -12.56 -12.32
CA THR A 146 -16.13 -13.23 -13.47
C THR A 146 -15.46 -12.28 -14.46
N SER A 147 -15.69 -10.96 -14.33
CA SER A 147 -15.15 -9.96 -15.24
C SER A 147 -13.64 -9.73 -15.05
N ASP A 148 -12.99 -9.23 -16.09
CA ASP A 148 -11.58 -8.85 -16.04
C ASP A 148 -11.42 -7.44 -15.45
N ILE A 149 -11.56 -7.38 -14.13
CA ILE A 149 -11.35 -6.19 -13.30
C ILE A 149 -10.21 -6.43 -12.33
N ASP A 150 -9.73 -5.37 -11.66
CA ASP A 150 -8.65 -5.47 -10.68
C ASP A 150 -8.89 -6.66 -9.72
N PRO A 151 -7.93 -7.60 -9.60
CA PRO A 151 -8.10 -8.82 -8.81
C PRO A 151 -8.53 -8.60 -7.36
N VAL A 152 -8.18 -7.46 -6.76
CA VAL A 152 -8.51 -7.13 -5.37
C VAL A 152 -9.99 -6.83 -5.22
N ILE A 153 -10.55 -5.96 -6.06
CA ILE A 153 -11.99 -5.68 -6.01
C ILE A 153 -12.80 -6.89 -6.50
N ARG A 154 -12.27 -7.65 -7.46
CA ARG A 154 -12.87 -8.91 -7.91
C ARG A 154 -12.98 -9.90 -6.76
N GLU A 155 -11.94 -10.03 -5.92
CA GLU A 155 -11.98 -10.89 -4.74
C GLU A 155 -13.04 -10.43 -3.72
N GLU A 156 -13.18 -9.11 -3.50
CA GLU A 156 -14.22 -8.57 -2.63
C GLU A 156 -15.63 -8.90 -3.13
N ILE A 157 -15.87 -8.74 -4.43
CA ILE A 157 -17.17 -9.05 -5.07
C ILE A 157 -17.41 -10.57 -5.10
N ALA A 158 -16.39 -11.34 -5.45
CA ALA A 158 -16.45 -12.80 -5.48
C ALA A 158 -16.69 -13.39 -4.09
N ASP A 159 -16.27 -12.72 -3.02
CA ASP A 159 -16.58 -13.15 -1.65
C ASP A 159 -18.09 -13.04 -1.35
N VAL A 160 -18.76 -11.98 -1.83
CA VAL A 160 -20.22 -11.85 -1.75
C VAL A 160 -20.91 -12.98 -2.52
N VAL A 161 -20.47 -13.22 -3.77
CA VAL A 161 -21.02 -14.29 -4.61
C VAL A 161 -20.79 -15.66 -4.00
N ARG A 162 -19.60 -15.92 -3.45
CA ARG A 162 -19.25 -17.17 -2.78
C ARG A 162 -20.14 -17.43 -1.57
N ARG A 163 -20.45 -16.42 -0.77
CA ARG A 163 -21.35 -16.55 0.40
C ARG A 163 -22.77 -16.91 -0.02
N MET A 164 -23.25 -16.37 -1.13
CA MET A 164 -24.56 -16.76 -1.68
C MET A 164 -24.55 -18.21 -2.19
N GLU A 165 -23.57 -18.59 -3.00
CA GLU A 165 -23.60 -19.86 -3.74
C GLU A 165 -23.08 -21.05 -2.92
N ILE A 166 -22.08 -20.85 -2.08
CA ILE A 166 -21.47 -21.92 -1.27
C ILE A 166 -22.10 -21.98 0.12
N THR A 167 -22.29 -20.83 0.76
CA THR A 167 -22.80 -20.77 2.14
C THR A 167 -24.33 -20.72 2.20
N GLY A 168 -25.00 -20.39 1.09
CA GLY A 168 -26.46 -20.27 1.04
C GLY A 168 -26.99 -19.02 1.74
N GLU A 169 -26.14 -17.98 1.91
CA GLU A 169 -26.56 -16.72 2.52
C GLU A 169 -27.41 -15.88 1.56
N ASP A 170 -28.43 -15.21 2.10
CA ASP A 170 -29.20 -14.21 1.34
C ASP A 170 -28.29 -13.08 0.83
N PHE A 171 -28.57 -12.58 -0.38
CA PHE A 171 -27.76 -11.55 -1.03
C PHE A 171 -27.58 -10.30 -0.17
N TYR A 172 -28.66 -9.79 0.43
CA TYR A 172 -28.60 -8.57 1.24
C TYR A 172 -27.85 -8.83 2.55
N SER A 173 -27.96 -10.02 3.11
CA SER A 173 -27.19 -10.43 4.29
C SER A 173 -25.69 -10.53 4.00
N ALA A 174 -25.31 -11.15 2.88
CA ALA A 174 -23.92 -11.24 2.42
C ALA A 174 -23.34 -9.85 2.11
N LEU A 175 -24.13 -9.00 1.44
CA LEU A 175 -23.75 -7.63 1.10
C LEU A 175 -23.53 -6.78 2.35
N ARG A 176 -24.38 -6.91 3.37
CA ARG A 176 -24.24 -6.20 4.66
C ARG A 176 -22.96 -6.58 5.37
N ARG A 177 -22.67 -7.89 5.51
CA ARG A 177 -21.41 -8.35 6.10
C ARG A 177 -20.21 -7.81 5.35
N LYS A 178 -20.25 -7.86 4.01
CA LYS A 178 -19.14 -7.37 3.20
C LYS A 178 -18.93 -5.87 3.36
N ALA A 179 -20.01 -5.09 3.49
CA ALA A 179 -19.92 -3.66 3.73
C ALA A 179 -19.25 -3.31 5.06
N ASP A 180 -19.37 -4.16 6.08
CA ASP A 180 -18.73 -3.94 7.38
C ASP A 180 -17.29 -4.48 7.45
N GLU A 181 -16.95 -5.49 6.65
CA GLU A 181 -15.61 -6.10 6.59
C GLU A 181 -14.62 -5.38 5.65
N THR A 182 -15.11 -4.65 4.65
CA THR A 182 -14.24 -4.11 3.59
C THR A 182 -13.31 -2.98 4.08
N ALA A 183 -12.12 -2.88 3.47
CA ALA A 183 -11.13 -1.85 3.77
C ALA A 183 -11.46 -0.47 3.20
N SER A 184 -12.23 -0.42 2.11
CA SER A 184 -12.59 0.84 1.45
C SER A 184 -13.89 1.41 1.99
N LYS A 185 -13.82 2.63 2.53
CA LYS A 185 -14.99 3.37 2.98
C LYS A 185 -15.94 3.66 1.81
N GLN A 186 -15.41 4.05 0.65
CA GLN A 186 -16.22 4.33 -0.54
C GLN A 186 -16.97 3.08 -1.03
N PHE A 187 -16.33 1.91 -0.98
CA PHE A 187 -17.00 0.65 -1.32
C PHE A 187 -18.04 0.29 -0.26
N SER A 188 -17.72 0.41 1.03
CA SER A 188 -18.67 0.20 2.14
C SER A 188 -19.93 1.07 1.98
N ASP A 189 -19.76 2.36 1.70
CA ASP A 189 -20.83 3.33 1.51
C ASP A 189 -21.70 2.99 0.29
N LEU A 190 -21.07 2.53 -0.80
CA LEU A 190 -21.79 2.05 -1.98
C LEU A 190 -22.69 0.86 -1.65
N LEU A 191 -22.15 -0.17 -0.98
CA LEU A 191 -22.91 -1.38 -0.59
C LEU A 191 -24.02 -1.04 0.41
N LYS A 192 -23.74 -0.18 1.40
CA LYS A 192 -24.72 0.30 2.38
C LYS A 192 -25.84 1.08 1.71
N GLY A 193 -25.53 1.90 0.71
CA GLY A 193 -26.55 2.61 -0.05
C GLY A 193 -27.40 1.68 -0.92
N ILE A 194 -26.83 0.61 -1.51
CA ILE A 194 -27.62 -0.43 -2.19
C ILE A 194 -28.62 -1.06 -1.20
N LEU A 195 -28.14 -1.47 -0.01
CA LEU A 195 -28.99 -2.04 1.03
C LEU A 195 -30.11 -1.10 1.48
N MET A 196 -29.77 0.18 1.69
CA MET A 196 -30.71 1.20 2.14
C MET A 196 -31.82 1.41 1.12
N VAL A 197 -31.45 1.63 -0.16
CA VAL A 197 -32.43 1.90 -1.24
C VAL A 197 -33.35 0.70 -1.45
N THR A 198 -32.81 -0.52 -1.40
CA THR A 198 -33.64 -1.71 -1.50
C THR A 198 -34.58 -1.87 -0.31
N ARG A 199 -34.11 -1.62 0.93
CA ARG A 199 -34.94 -1.74 2.13
C ARG A 199 -36.07 -0.71 2.18
N THR A 200 -35.85 0.49 1.65
CA THR A 200 -36.87 1.56 1.59
C THR A 200 -37.79 1.44 0.37
N GLY A 201 -37.62 0.43 -0.49
CA GLY A 201 -38.39 0.29 -1.73
C GLY A 201 -38.11 1.38 -2.77
N GLY A 202 -36.93 1.99 -2.71
CA GLY A 202 -36.52 3.04 -3.64
C GLY A 202 -36.04 2.50 -4.99
N ASP A 203 -35.80 3.41 -5.93
CA ASP A 203 -35.28 3.06 -7.26
C ASP A 203 -33.77 2.78 -7.22
N LEU A 204 -33.42 1.49 -7.10
CA LEU A 204 -32.04 1.03 -7.10
C LEU A 204 -31.31 1.34 -8.41
N LYS A 205 -31.99 1.30 -9.56
CA LYS A 205 -31.37 1.60 -10.85
C LYS A 205 -30.92 3.05 -10.90
N ARG A 206 -31.79 3.95 -10.46
CA ARG A 206 -31.48 5.39 -10.35
C ARG A 206 -30.35 5.63 -9.35
N TYR A 207 -30.34 4.94 -8.20
CA TYR A 207 -29.26 5.06 -7.22
C TYR A 207 -27.89 4.66 -7.82
N ILE A 208 -27.79 3.48 -8.42
CA ILE A 208 -26.53 2.98 -9.01
C ILE A 208 -26.08 3.91 -10.16
N TYR A 209 -27.02 4.39 -10.99
CA TYR A 209 -26.70 5.36 -12.05
C TYR A 209 -26.14 6.68 -11.51
N MET A 210 -26.73 7.22 -10.44
CA MET A 210 -26.24 8.43 -9.79
C MET A 210 -24.87 8.22 -9.16
N GLN A 211 -24.62 7.06 -8.56
CA GLN A 211 -23.30 6.69 -8.06
C GLN A 211 -22.27 6.55 -9.18
N GLY A 212 -22.64 5.96 -10.32
CA GLY A 212 -21.77 5.89 -11.50
C GLY A 212 -21.34 7.28 -11.96
N LYS A 213 -22.29 8.22 -12.07
CA LYS A 213 -21.99 9.62 -12.38
C LYS A 213 -21.09 10.29 -11.33
N TYR A 214 -21.30 10.00 -10.05
CA TYR A 214 -20.47 10.52 -8.96
C TYR A 214 -19.01 10.06 -9.10
N PHE A 215 -18.78 8.75 -9.22
CA PHE A 215 -17.43 8.21 -9.37
C PHE A 215 -16.76 8.66 -10.68
N MET A 216 -17.50 8.79 -11.78
CA MET A 216 -16.96 9.32 -13.03
C MET A 216 -16.51 10.77 -12.88
N ARG A 217 -17.33 11.62 -12.25
CA ARG A 217 -16.97 13.02 -11.99
C ARG A 217 -15.77 13.11 -11.07
N ALA A 218 -15.74 12.34 -9.98
CA ALA A 218 -14.60 12.27 -9.08
C ALA A 218 -13.32 11.86 -9.81
N ARG A 219 -13.39 10.86 -10.69
CA ARG A 219 -12.24 10.43 -11.51
C ARG A 219 -11.78 11.51 -12.48
N ARG A 220 -12.71 12.24 -13.12
CA ARG A 220 -12.36 13.38 -14.01
C ARG A 220 -11.65 14.50 -13.25
N VAL A 221 -12.13 14.84 -12.05
CA VAL A 221 -11.50 15.85 -11.19
C VAL A 221 -10.10 15.39 -10.77
N ALA A 222 -9.95 14.14 -10.35
CA ALA A 222 -8.64 13.58 -9.99
C ALA A 222 -7.66 13.59 -11.17
N LEU A 223 -8.11 13.21 -12.37
CA LEU A 223 -7.30 13.26 -13.58
C LEU A 223 -6.89 14.69 -13.94
N LYS A 224 -7.83 15.64 -13.89
CA LYS A 224 -7.54 17.05 -14.14
C LYS A 224 -6.48 17.59 -13.18
N LYS A 225 -6.61 17.30 -11.88
CA LYS A 225 -5.61 17.67 -10.88
C LYS A 225 -4.25 17.04 -11.15
N GLY A 226 -4.22 15.79 -11.62
CA GLY A 226 -2.99 15.13 -12.04
C GLY A 226 -2.32 15.83 -13.23
N LEU A 227 -3.10 16.24 -14.23
CA LEU A 227 -2.60 17.00 -15.38
C LEU A 227 -2.07 18.39 -14.96
N GLU A 228 -2.76 19.07 -14.04
CA GLU A 228 -2.29 20.34 -13.47
C GLU A 228 -0.94 20.16 -12.75
N GLN A 229 -0.77 19.09 -11.97
CA GLN A 229 0.50 18.76 -11.32
C GLN A 229 1.62 18.50 -12.33
N LEU A 230 1.35 17.75 -13.40
CA LEU A 230 2.31 17.54 -14.49
C LEU A 230 2.67 18.86 -15.19
N GLY A 231 1.71 19.76 -15.35
CA GLY A 231 1.95 21.11 -15.88
C GLY A 231 2.93 21.91 -15.02
N VAL A 232 2.76 21.89 -13.69
CA VAL A 232 3.70 22.52 -12.75
C VAL A 232 5.09 21.88 -12.84
N LEU A 233 5.18 20.54 -12.95
CA LEU A 233 6.46 19.87 -13.12
C LEU A 233 7.15 20.26 -14.44
N ALA A 234 6.38 20.43 -15.52
CA ALA A 234 6.91 20.91 -16.81
C ALA A 234 7.44 22.35 -16.70
N GLU A 235 6.76 23.23 -15.97
CA GLU A 235 7.23 24.59 -15.70
C GLU A 235 8.53 24.59 -14.89
N VAL A 236 8.61 23.78 -13.84
CA VAL A 236 9.84 23.60 -13.05
C VAL A 236 10.97 23.04 -13.93
N TYR A 237 10.68 22.13 -14.85
CA TYR A 237 11.68 21.61 -15.79
C TYR A 237 12.22 22.69 -16.72
N VAL A 238 11.36 23.54 -17.30
CA VAL A 238 11.81 24.63 -18.16
C VAL A 238 12.63 25.65 -17.36
N THR A 239 12.15 26.06 -16.18
CA THR A 239 12.80 27.11 -15.38
C THR A 239 14.08 26.63 -14.68
N ALA A 240 14.01 25.58 -13.88
CA ALA A 240 15.15 25.08 -13.11
C ALA A 240 16.05 24.12 -13.93
N GLY A 241 15.48 23.34 -14.84
CA GLY A 241 16.24 22.38 -15.65
C GLY A 241 16.94 23.01 -16.85
N ILE A 242 16.35 24.02 -17.49
CA ILE A 242 16.89 24.63 -18.71
C ILE A 242 17.38 26.06 -18.46
N VAL A 243 16.51 26.95 -17.99
CA VAL A 243 16.81 28.38 -17.88
C VAL A 243 17.89 28.65 -16.84
N MET A 244 17.81 28.05 -15.65
CA MET A 244 18.80 28.27 -14.59
C MET A 244 20.22 27.85 -15.00
N PRO A 245 20.47 26.64 -15.54
CA PRO A 245 21.79 26.28 -16.04
C PRO A 245 22.27 27.17 -17.19
N LEU A 246 21.36 27.58 -18.09
CA LEU A 246 21.70 28.49 -19.19
C LEU A 246 22.20 29.83 -18.66
N VAL A 247 21.50 30.43 -17.68
CA VAL A 247 21.92 31.69 -17.05
C VAL A 247 23.29 31.54 -16.39
N VAL A 248 23.53 30.44 -15.64
CA VAL A 248 24.83 30.17 -15.02
C VAL A 248 25.94 30.05 -16.07
N VAL A 249 25.69 29.32 -17.17
CA VAL A 249 26.65 29.16 -18.27
C VAL A 249 26.97 30.50 -18.93
N ILE A 250 25.96 31.34 -19.19
CA ILE A 250 26.14 32.68 -19.77
C ILE A 250 26.96 33.56 -18.82
N MET A 251 26.60 33.60 -17.53
CA MET A 251 27.32 34.38 -16.52
C MET A 251 28.79 33.95 -16.43
N LEU A 252 29.07 32.65 -16.27
CA LEU A 252 30.43 32.11 -16.21
C LEU A 252 31.22 32.43 -17.49
N SER A 253 30.58 32.33 -18.65
CA SER A 253 31.21 32.67 -19.93
C SER A 253 31.58 34.15 -20.02
N THR A 254 30.69 35.05 -19.59
CA THR A 254 30.97 36.50 -19.59
C THR A 254 32.08 36.89 -18.60
N MET A 255 32.14 36.27 -17.42
CA MET A 255 33.20 36.51 -16.44
C MET A 255 34.58 36.03 -16.94
N SER A 256 34.60 34.93 -17.71
CA SER A 256 35.81 34.42 -18.35
C SER A 256 36.41 35.44 -19.32
N LEU A 257 35.56 36.16 -20.07
CA LEU A 257 35.99 37.16 -21.06
C LEU A 257 36.57 38.43 -20.42
N ILE A 258 36.05 38.85 -19.26
CA ILE A 258 36.48 40.07 -18.56
C ILE A 258 37.81 39.85 -17.80
N GLY A 259 38.31 38.61 -17.76
CA GLY A 259 39.59 38.28 -17.11
C GLY A 259 39.50 38.18 -15.58
N GLY A 260 38.34 37.79 -15.05
CA GLY A 260 38.10 37.59 -13.61
C GLY A 260 38.93 36.43 -13.04
N GLY A 261 40.20 36.69 -12.74
CA GLY A 261 41.15 35.75 -12.14
C GLY A 261 40.88 35.53 -10.66
N GLY A 262 40.53 34.29 -10.29
CA GLY A 262 40.42 33.87 -8.89
C GLY A 262 39.63 32.57 -8.69
N ILE A 263 38.76 32.24 -9.64
CA ILE A 263 37.98 31.01 -9.63
C ILE A 263 38.36 30.18 -10.86
N ASN A 264 38.55 28.87 -10.72
CA ASN A 264 38.72 27.96 -11.87
C ASN A 264 37.41 27.89 -12.69
N LEU A 265 37.12 28.92 -13.51
CA LEU A 265 35.85 29.05 -14.23
C LEU A 265 35.55 27.84 -15.13
N ILE A 266 36.59 27.27 -15.75
CA ILE A 266 36.49 26.05 -16.57
C ILE A 266 35.95 24.88 -15.75
N LEU A 267 36.41 24.72 -14.50
CA LEU A 267 35.95 23.65 -13.61
C LEU A 267 34.48 23.85 -13.24
N TRP A 268 34.04 25.08 -12.98
CA TRP A 268 32.63 25.39 -12.69
C TRP A 268 31.71 25.23 -13.90
N LEU A 269 32.21 25.52 -15.10
CA LEU A 269 31.51 25.25 -16.33
C LEU A 269 31.32 23.73 -16.52
N TYR A 270 32.38 22.94 -16.32
CA TYR A 270 32.29 21.48 -16.36
C TYR A 270 31.35 20.93 -15.28
N PHE A 271 31.42 21.42 -14.06
CA PHE A 271 30.52 21.04 -12.98
C PHE A 271 29.05 21.33 -13.33
N THR A 272 28.76 22.52 -13.87
CA THR A 272 27.38 22.90 -14.22
C THR A 272 26.85 22.02 -15.36
N THR A 273 27.64 21.82 -16.41
CA THR A 273 27.19 21.08 -17.60
C THR A 273 27.13 19.57 -17.37
N PHE A 274 28.15 18.98 -16.72
CA PHE A 274 28.26 17.52 -16.57
C PHE A 274 27.67 16.99 -15.27
N LEU A 275 27.49 17.81 -14.25
CA LEU A 275 26.91 17.37 -12.98
C LEU A 275 25.54 18.00 -12.71
N LEU A 276 25.43 19.33 -12.74
CA LEU A 276 24.23 20.03 -12.31
C LEU A 276 23.04 19.78 -13.25
N ILE A 277 23.22 19.88 -14.58
CA ILE A 277 22.13 19.62 -15.55
C ILE A 277 21.63 18.16 -15.49
N PRO A 278 22.51 17.13 -15.52
CA PRO A 278 22.05 15.74 -15.40
C PRO A 278 21.40 15.46 -14.06
N LEU A 279 21.91 16.03 -12.96
CA LEU A 279 21.34 15.83 -11.63
C LEU A 279 19.91 16.38 -11.54
N ILE A 280 19.68 17.60 -12.00
CA ILE A 280 18.34 18.21 -12.04
C ILE A 280 17.39 17.37 -12.91
N SER A 281 17.87 16.92 -14.07
CA SER A 281 17.10 16.05 -14.97
C SER A 281 16.70 14.73 -14.30
N ILE A 282 17.62 14.06 -13.60
CA ILE A 282 17.35 12.80 -12.89
C ILE A 282 16.32 13.02 -11.78
N ILE A 283 16.49 14.08 -10.97
CA ILE A 283 15.56 14.42 -9.90
C ILE A 283 14.14 14.65 -10.47
N LEU A 284 14.03 15.37 -11.58
CA LEU A 284 12.74 15.64 -12.22
C LEU A 284 12.11 14.38 -12.83
N ILE A 285 12.89 13.49 -13.44
CA ILE A 285 12.39 12.20 -13.94
C ILE A 285 11.77 11.39 -12.80
N ILE A 286 12.46 11.30 -11.65
CA ILE A 286 11.94 10.59 -10.47
C ILE A 286 10.65 11.25 -9.97
N LEU A 287 10.63 12.58 -9.89
CA LEU A 287 9.46 13.32 -9.42
C LEU A 287 8.24 13.12 -10.34
N ILE A 288 8.48 13.07 -11.66
CA ILE A 288 7.46 12.74 -12.66
C ILE A 288 6.98 11.30 -12.48
N ASP A 289 7.85 10.31 -12.33
CA ASP A 289 7.42 8.91 -12.16
C ASP A 289 6.56 8.68 -10.89
N VAL A 290 6.85 9.42 -9.82
CA VAL A 290 6.09 9.36 -8.56
C VAL A 290 4.75 10.06 -8.69
N THR A 291 4.67 11.17 -9.42
CA THR A 291 3.48 12.03 -9.50
C THR A 291 2.57 11.67 -10.66
N ALA A 292 3.13 11.13 -11.74
CA ALA A 292 2.38 10.75 -12.93
C ALA A 292 1.31 9.73 -12.53
N PRO A 293 0.04 10.00 -12.83
CA PRO A 293 -1.02 9.05 -12.57
C PRO A 293 -0.73 7.80 -13.39
N LYS A 294 -0.37 6.71 -12.71
CA LYS A 294 -0.15 5.41 -13.35
C LYS A 294 -1.46 4.96 -13.97
N GLU A 295 -1.51 4.94 -15.30
CA GLU A 295 -2.53 4.21 -16.03
C GLU A 295 -2.25 2.72 -15.80
N GLU A 296 -3.24 2.02 -15.26
CA GLU A 296 -3.31 0.54 -15.34
C GLU A 296 -3.78 0.15 -16.74
#